data_AF-A0A087EH43-F1
#
_entry.id   AF-A0A087EH43-F1
#
_cell.length_a   1.000
_cell.length_b   1.000
_cell.length_c   1.000
_cell.angle_alpha   90.00
_cell.angle_beta   90.00
_cell.angle_gamma   90.00
#
_symmetry.space_group_name_H-M   'P 1'
#
loop_
_entity.id
_entity.type
_entity.pdbx_description
1 polymer ?
#
loop_
_entity_poly.entity_id
_entity_poly.type
_entity_poly.pdbx_seq_one_letter_code
_entity_poly.pdbx_strand_id
1 'polypeptide(L)'
;MVAESGNTLEPGTTRVGTLYTEDEKVPEVEAQLALSDNGIEVTVAWSKGLFSPLGRWFAGSGGVYHDDPDRTKYRYNPPFQMWFSDPNGIIELLGCRAGR
;
A
#
# COMPACT_ATOMS: atom_id res chain seq x y z
N MET A 1 22.15 -5.80 -24.88
CA MET A 1 22.50 -5.17 -23.60
C MET A 1 21.22 -4.69 -22.97
N VAL A 2 20.71 -5.40 -21.97
CA VAL A 2 19.64 -4.87 -21.11
C VAL A 2 20.34 -3.88 -20.19
N ALA A 3 19.96 -2.61 -20.25
CA ALA A 3 20.43 -1.65 -19.26
C ALA A 3 19.99 -2.17 -17.89
N GLU A 4 20.92 -2.38 -16.96
CA GLU A 4 20.54 -2.58 -15.57
C GLU A 4 19.79 -1.32 -15.15
N SER A 5 18.48 -1.41 -15.01
CA SER A 5 17.72 -0.35 -14.39
C SER A 5 18.22 -0.27 -12.95
N GLY A 6 18.85 0.83 -12.57
CA GLY A 6 19.27 1.12 -11.19
C GLY A 6 18.10 1.26 -10.20
N ASN A 7 16.97 0.61 -10.47
CA ASN A 7 15.76 0.56 -9.66
C ASN A 7 15.86 -0.61 -8.68
N THR A 8 16.95 -0.65 -7.90
CA THR A 8 17.15 -1.61 -6.82
C THR A 8 16.77 -0.97 -5.49
N LEU A 9 16.12 -1.73 -4.62
CA LEU A 9 15.84 -1.32 -3.24
C LEU A 9 16.85 -2.02 -2.33
N GLU A 10 17.83 -1.27 -1.83
CA GLU A 10 18.88 -1.81 -0.98
C GLU A 10 18.41 -1.91 0.48
N PRO A 11 18.83 -2.94 1.25
CA PRO A 11 18.53 -3.02 2.68
C PRO A 11 18.96 -1.75 3.43
N GLY A 12 18.08 -1.26 4.32
CA GLY A 12 18.34 -0.03 5.08
C GLY A 12 18.13 1.27 4.30
N THR A 13 17.72 1.19 3.03
CA THR A 13 17.26 2.37 2.26
C THR A 13 15.75 2.52 2.33
N THR A 14 15.30 3.77 2.40
CA THR A 14 13.90 4.15 2.31
C THR A 14 13.69 5.01 1.08
N ARG A 15 12.65 4.69 0.30
CA ARG A 15 12.22 5.47 -0.86
C ARG A 15 10.87 6.10 -0.56
N VAL A 16 10.69 7.35 -0.97
CA VAL A 16 9.42 8.07 -0.82
C VAL A 16 8.83 8.23 -2.20
N GLY A 17 7.55 7.89 -2.34
CA GLY A 17 6.86 7.91 -3.62
C GLY A 17 5.36 7.79 -3.45
N THR A 18 4.70 7.50 -4.56
CA THR A 18 3.25 7.40 -4.63
C THR A 18 2.84 5.94 -4.72
N LEU A 19 2.00 5.49 -3.78
CA LEU A 19 1.33 4.20 -3.83
C LEU A 19 -0.04 4.36 -4.48
N TYR A 20 -0.36 3.47 -5.41
CA TYR A 20 -1.65 3.43 -6.10
C TYR A 20 -2.10 2.00 -6.38
N THR A 21 -3.39 1.84 -6.66
CA THR A 21 -4.05 0.54 -6.81
C THR A 21 -5.21 0.64 -7.80
N GLU A 22 -5.76 -0.50 -8.22
CA GLU A 22 -6.99 -0.60 -9.01
C GLU A 22 -8.27 -0.15 -8.29
N ASP A 23 -8.24 0.03 -6.96
CA ASP A 23 -9.42 0.43 -6.19
C ASP A 23 -9.61 1.95 -6.31
N GLU A 24 -10.51 2.37 -7.21
CA GLU A 24 -10.82 3.78 -7.48
C GLU A 24 -11.29 4.57 -6.24
N LYS A 25 -11.69 3.89 -5.16
CA LYS A 25 -12.08 4.54 -3.90
C LYS A 25 -10.88 4.95 -3.06
N VAL A 26 -9.70 4.38 -3.35
CA VAL A 26 -8.45 4.69 -2.68
C VAL A 26 -7.67 5.65 -3.58
N PRO A 27 -7.53 6.92 -3.19
CA PRO A 27 -6.72 7.85 -3.96
C PRO A 27 -5.26 7.39 -3.94
N GLU A 28 -4.48 7.89 -4.89
CA GLU A 28 -3.03 7.82 -4.81
C GLU A 28 -2.55 8.46 -3.50
N VAL A 29 -1.62 7.81 -2.81
CA VAL A 29 -1.14 8.26 -1.50
C VAL A 29 0.37 8.29 -1.44
N GLU A 30 0.91 9.28 -0.72
CA GLU A 30 2.32 9.27 -0.37
C GLU A 30 2.63 8.08 0.55
N ALA A 31 3.69 7.37 0.19
CA ALA A 31 4.13 6.18 0.89
C ALA A 31 5.66 6.14 0.99
N GLN A 32 6.13 5.42 2.00
CA GLN A 32 7.52 5.03 2.15
C GLN A 32 7.65 3.55 1.81
N LEU A 33 8.62 3.21 0.95
CA LEU A 33 9.00 1.85 0.61
C LEU A 33 10.36 1.55 1.23
N ALA A 34 10.46 0.46 1.98
CA ALA A 34 11.70 0.03 2.61
C ALA A 34 11.88 -1.50 2.47
N LEU A 35 13.15 -1.94 2.40
CA LEU A 35 13.51 -3.35 2.54
C LEU A 35 14.02 -3.56 3.98
N SER A 36 13.21 -4.25 4.78
CA SER A 36 13.51 -4.62 6.17
C SER A 36 13.89 -6.10 6.27
N ASP A 37 14.25 -6.56 7.47
CA ASP A 37 14.46 -8.00 7.76
C ASP A 37 13.20 -8.85 7.52
N ASN A 38 12.01 -8.23 7.49
CA ASN A 38 10.73 -8.90 7.21
C ASN A 38 10.35 -8.88 5.73
N GLY A 39 11.20 -8.30 4.87
CA GLY A 39 10.96 -8.14 3.44
C GLY A 39 10.57 -6.70 3.07
N ILE A 40 9.78 -6.57 2.00
CA ILE A 40 9.36 -5.26 1.49
C ILE A 40 8.22 -4.73 2.36
N GLU A 41 8.42 -3.53 2.92
CA GLU A 41 7.44 -2.84 3.74
C GLU A 41 7.03 -1.53 3.07
N VAL A 42 5.72 -1.27 3.07
CA VAL A 42 5.14 -0.01 2.60
C VAL A 42 4.42 0.67 3.75
N THR A 43 4.88 1.86 4.11
CA THR A 43 4.23 2.70 5.12
C THR A 43 3.45 3.80 4.41
N VAL A 44 2.13 3.82 4.60
CA VAL A 44 1.24 4.82 4.00
C VAL A 44 0.88 5.88 5.02
N ALA A 45 0.97 7.15 4.62
CA ALA A 45 0.40 8.23 5.42
C ALA A 45 -1.12 8.29 5.17
N TRP A 46 -1.91 8.30 6.24
CA TRP A 46 -3.36 8.48 6.14
C TRP A 46 -3.89 9.51 7.12
N SER A 47 -4.79 10.38 6.67
CA SER A 47 -5.29 11.50 7.49
C SER A 47 -6.74 11.35 7.94
N LYS A 48 -7.50 10.44 7.31
CA LYS A 48 -8.96 10.31 7.51
C LYS A 48 -9.37 9.15 8.42
N GLY A 49 -8.42 8.53 9.10
CA GLY A 49 -8.65 7.44 10.06
C GLY A 49 -9.31 6.19 9.46
N LEU A 50 -9.79 5.30 10.34
CA LEU A 50 -10.28 3.96 10.01
C LEU A 50 -11.56 3.92 9.17
N PHE A 51 -12.29 5.03 9.01
CA PHE A 51 -13.50 5.11 8.18
C PHE A 51 -13.20 5.36 6.71
N SER A 52 -11.98 5.81 6.37
CA SER A 52 -11.56 6.01 4.99
C SER A 52 -11.36 4.68 4.25
N PRO A 53 -11.51 4.64 2.91
CA PRO A 53 -11.28 3.43 2.12
C PRO A 53 -9.91 2.79 2.39
N LEU A 54 -8.84 3.60 2.44
CA LEU A 54 -7.51 3.15 2.82
C LEU A 54 -7.48 2.66 4.27
N GLY A 55 -8.05 3.45 5.20
CA GLY A 55 -8.23 3.13 6.63
C GLY A 55 -8.73 1.73 6.92
N ARG A 56 -9.73 1.30 6.15
CA ARG A 56 -10.41 0.00 6.30
C ARG A 56 -9.49 -1.19 6.05
N TRP A 57 -8.38 -1.02 5.32
CA TRP A 57 -7.42 -2.10 5.08
C TRP A 57 -6.74 -2.62 6.34
N PHE A 58 -6.62 -1.81 7.40
CA PHE A 58 -5.86 -2.18 8.61
C PHE A 58 -6.75 -2.30 9.86
N ALA A 59 -8.07 -2.18 9.71
CA ALA A 59 -9.00 -2.40 10.82
C ALA A 59 -9.22 -3.88 11.17
N GLY A 60 -8.79 -4.80 10.28
CA GLY A 60 -9.00 -6.23 10.42
C GLY A 60 -10.49 -6.64 10.51
N SER A 61 -10.75 -7.76 11.20
CA SER A 61 -12.11 -8.27 11.42
C SER A 61 -12.86 -7.54 12.54
N GLY A 62 -12.19 -6.72 13.36
CA GLY A 62 -12.77 -6.06 14.53
C GLY A 62 -13.57 -4.80 14.23
N GLY A 63 -13.36 -4.16 13.08
CA GLY A 63 -14.09 -2.95 12.70
C GLY A 63 -15.56 -3.22 12.40
N VAL A 64 -16.47 -2.52 13.10
CA VAL A 64 -17.91 -2.49 12.76
C VAL A 64 -18.20 -1.21 11.99
N TYR A 65 -18.68 -1.35 10.76
CA TYR A 65 -18.92 -0.24 9.85
C TYR A 65 -20.42 -0.16 9.51
N HIS A 66 -21.14 0.73 10.18
CA HIS A 66 -22.59 0.87 10.01
C HIS A 66 -23.01 1.31 8.60
N ASP A 67 -22.12 1.96 7.86
CA ASP A 67 -22.32 2.37 6.47
C ASP A 67 -22.11 1.22 5.47
N ASP A 68 -21.43 0.16 5.87
CA ASP A 68 -21.16 -1.04 5.07
C ASP A 68 -21.10 -2.31 5.95
N PRO A 69 -22.23 -2.68 6.59
CA PRO A 69 -22.27 -3.75 7.58
C PRO A 69 -21.93 -5.12 6.97
N ASP A 70 -22.34 -5.34 5.72
CA ASP A 70 -22.10 -6.58 4.98
C ASP A 70 -20.72 -6.61 4.29
N ARG A 71 -19.91 -5.56 4.44
CA ARG A 71 -18.56 -5.44 3.87
C ARG A 71 -18.51 -5.63 2.35
N THR A 72 -19.50 -5.10 1.64
CA THR A 72 -19.62 -5.23 0.18
C THR A 72 -19.23 -3.95 -0.57
N LYS A 73 -19.17 -2.80 0.12
CA LYS A 73 -18.89 -1.51 -0.51
C LYS A 73 -17.40 -1.18 -0.52
N TYR A 74 -16.65 -1.60 0.48
CA TYR A 74 -15.21 -1.27 0.59
C TYR A 74 -14.36 -2.53 0.66
N ARG A 75 -13.06 -2.39 0.34
CA ARG A 75 -12.08 -3.41 0.66
C ARG A 75 -11.64 -3.29 2.11
N TYR A 76 -11.49 -4.43 2.78
CA TYR A 76 -11.09 -4.53 4.19
C TYR A 76 -9.72 -5.17 4.38
N ASN A 77 -9.03 -5.42 3.27
CA ASN A 77 -7.64 -5.82 3.18
C ASN A 77 -7.01 -5.07 2.00
N PRO A 78 -5.69 -4.83 2.01
CA PRO A 78 -5.01 -4.33 0.83
C PRO A 78 -5.25 -5.23 -0.39
N PRO A 79 -5.39 -4.66 -1.60
CA PRO A 79 -5.41 -5.41 -2.84
C PRO A 79 -4.17 -6.28 -3.00
N PHE A 80 -4.31 -7.44 -3.66
CA PHE A 80 -3.18 -8.36 -3.87
C PHE A 80 -2.03 -7.69 -4.63
N GLN A 81 -2.38 -6.82 -5.58
CA GLN A 81 -1.46 -6.10 -6.44
C GLN A 81 -1.61 -4.60 -6.19
N MET A 82 -0.50 -3.92 -5.97
CA MET A 82 -0.41 -2.46 -5.89
C MET A 82 0.86 -2.00 -6.62
N TRP A 83 0.96 -0.71 -6.86
CA TRP A 83 2.12 -0.12 -7.53
C TRP A 83 2.65 1.07 -6.73
N PHE A 84 3.97 1.19 -6.73
CA PHE A 84 4.69 2.30 -6.13
C PHE A 84 5.50 3.01 -7.22
N SER A 85 5.37 4.32 -7.33
CA SER A 85 6.11 5.14 -8.30
C SER A 85 6.93 6.19 -7.59
N ASP A 86 8.20 6.30 -7.97
CA ASP A 86 9.09 7.38 -7.54
C ASP A 86 10.05 7.76 -8.69
N PRO A 87 11.01 8.68 -8.49
CA PRO A 87 11.94 9.10 -9.55
C PRO A 87 12.81 7.98 -10.16
N ASN A 88 12.97 6.83 -9.49
CA ASN A 88 13.73 5.69 -10.01
C ASN A 88 12.85 4.72 -10.84
N GLY A 89 11.53 4.94 -10.86
CA GLY A 89 10.58 4.20 -11.68
C GLY A 89 9.44 3.57 -10.89
N ILE A 90 8.69 2.70 -11.57
CA ILE A 90 7.55 1.99 -11.00
C ILE A 90 8.01 0.64 -10.44
N ILE A 91 7.49 0.29 -9.27
CA ILE A 91 7.63 -1.01 -8.61
C ILE A 91 6.26 -1.62 -8.49
N GLU A 92 6.13 -2.86 -8.95
CA GLU A 92 4.94 -3.67 -8.75
C GLU A 92 5.08 -4.47 -7.45
N LEU A 93 4.06 -4.37 -6.59
CA LEU A 93 4.00 -5.04 -5.30
C LEU A 93 2.92 -6.12 -5.36
N LEU A 94 3.32 -7.38 -5.16
CA LEU A 94 2.46 -8.55 -5.23
C LEU A 94 2.32 -9.21 -3.85
N GLY A 95 1.15 -9.76 -3.56
CA GLY A 95 0.87 -10.43 -2.28
C GLY A 95 0.77 -9.46 -1.11
N CYS A 96 0.34 -8.23 -1.36
CA CYS A 96 0.27 -7.21 -0.31
C CYS A 96 -0.71 -7.61 0.81
N ARG A 97 -0.32 -7.33 2.05
CA ARG A 97 -1.11 -7.58 3.25
C ARG A 97 -0.95 -6.44 4.23
N ALA A 98 -1.95 -6.22 5.08
CA ALA A 98 -1.83 -5.24 6.15
C ALA A 98 -0.72 -5.70 7.10
N GLY A 99 0.19 -4.77 7.45
CA GLY A 99 1.17 -4.98 8.51
C GLY A 99 0.46 -5.23 9.85
N ARG A 100 1.16 -5.94 10.75
CA ARG A 100 0.72 -6.13 12.13
C ARG A 100 0.97 -4.89 12.98
#